data_AF-A0A3D2M525-F1
#
_entry.id   AF-A0A3D2M525-F1
#
_cell.length_a   1.000
_cell.length_b   1.000
_cell.length_c   1.000
_cell.angle_alpha   90.00
_cell.angle_beta   90.00
_cell.angle_gamma   90.00
#
_symmetry.space_group_name_H-M   'P 1'
#
loop_
_entity.id
_entity.type
_entity.pdbx_description
1 polymer ?
#
loop_
_entity_poly.entity_id
_entity_poly.type
_entity_poly.pdbx_seq_one_letter_code
_entity_poly.pdbx_strand_id
1 'polypeptide(L)'
;MLPSKLASACTRAIAGVMLVGTIGIAANVQAREKPIKPPLSHSESREQDSRTFVPVESPLAPLPGLPSERWTGIYQGSSYQIEVPPNWNGMLVMYGHGYRGTGPELTVGPPAIRPWLLQQGYAWAASSYSKNYYDVR
;
A
#
# COMPACT_ATOMS: atom_id res chain seq x y z
N MET A 1 -56.47 1.49 -19.17
CA MET A 1 -55.43 0.47 -19.37
C MET A 1 -54.36 0.65 -18.30
N LEU A 2 -54.30 -0.25 -17.32
CA LEU A 2 -53.22 -0.54 -16.36
C LEU A 2 -53.75 -1.75 -15.55
N PRO A 3 -52.93 -2.68 -14.98
CA PRO A 3 -51.64 -2.42 -14.35
C PRO A 3 -50.59 -3.60 -14.46
N SER A 4 -49.30 -3.37 -14.18
CA SER A 4 -48.52 -3.77 -12.98
C SER A 4 -48.01 -5.23 -12.81
N LYS A 5 -46.69 -5.31 -12.55
CA LYS A 5 -46.03 -5.95 -11.40
C LYS A 5 -45.93 -7.49 -11.25
N LEU A 6 -44.75 -7.84 -10.70
CA LEU A 6 -44.45 -8.83 -9.64
C LEU A 6 -43.99 -10.25 -10.03
N ALA A 7 -42.90 -10.62 -9.35
CA ALA A 7 -42.20 -11.88 -9.30
C ALA A 7 -42.87 -12.90 -8.36
N SER A 8 -42.20 -14.06 -8.22
CA SER A 8 -42.38 -15.11 -7.19
C SER A 8 -43.42 -16.17 -7.57
N ALA A 9 -43.31 -17.47 -7.29
CA ALA A 9 -42.27 -18.43 -6.91
C ALA A 9 -43.02 -19.79 -6.82
N CYS A 10 -42.31 -20.85 -6.43
CA CYS A 10 -42.84 -22.07 -5.79
C CYS A 10 -43.31 -23.23 -6.68
N THR A 11 -42.33 -24.08 -7.01
CA THR A 11 -42.15 -25.46 -6.50
C THR A 11 -43.37 -26.41 -6.42
N ARG A 12 -43.09 -27.64 -6.89
CA ARG A 12 -43.51 -29.00 -6.43
C ARG A 12 -44.36 -29.73 -7.47
N ALA A 13 -44.32 -31.05 -7.67
CA ALA A 13 -43.41 -32.19 -7.42
C ALA A 13 -44.17 -33.44 -7.98
N ILE A 14 -43.57 -34.64 -7.85
CA ILE A 14 -44.17 -36.02 -7.91
C ILE A 14 -43.85 -36.77 -9.23
N ALA A 15 -42.82 -37.65 -9.27
CA ALA A 15 -42.70 -39.08 -8.86
C ALA A 15 -43.10 -40.05 -9.98
N GLY A 16 -42.55 -41.24 -10.24
CA GLY A 16 -41.36 -42.03 -9.87
C GLY A 16 -40.92 -42.78 -11.17
N VAL A 17 -39.99 -43.73 -11.29
CA VAL A 17 -39.69 -44.97 -10.54
C VAL A 17 -38.39 -45.58 -11.15
N MET A 18 -37.43 -45.98 -10.30
CA MET A 18 -36.54 -47.19 -10.28
C MET A 18 -36.19 -47.90 -11.62
N LEU A 19 -34.99 -48.43 -11.95
CA LEU A 19 -33.72 -48.74 -11.27
C LEU A 19 -32.71 -49.24 -12.34
N VAL A 20 -31.44 -49.42 -11.92
CA VAL A 20 -30.32 -50.24 -12.48
C VAL A 20 -29.29 -49.38 -13.22
N GLY A 21 -28.03 -49.22 -12.81
CA GLY A 21 -27.23 -49.94 -11.83
C GLY A 21 -25.83 -50.16 -12.41
N THR A 22 -24.96 -49.14 -12.38
CA THR A 22 -23.52 -49.32 -12.59
C THR A 22 -22.74 -48.49 -11.58
N ILE A 23 -21.80 -49.19 -10.97
CA ILE A 23 -20.97 -48.83 -9.83
C ILE A 23 -20.27 -47.49 -10.05
N GLY A 24 -20.77 -46.44 -9.39
CA GLY A 24 -20.01 -45.22 -9.21
C GLY A 24 -18.95 -45.47 -8.14
N ILE A 25 -17.69 -45.61 -8.53
CA ILE A 25 -16.59 -45.44 -7.58
C ILE A 25 -16.66 -43.97 -7.16
N ALA A 26 -17.30 -43.71 -6.02
CA ALA A 26 -17.11 -42.46 -5.32
C ALA A 26 -15.65 -42.47 -4.85
N ALA A 27 -14.76 -41.94 -5.67
CA ALA A 27 -13.46 -41.53 -5.19
C ALA A 27 -13.74 -40.49 -4.11
N ASN A 28 -13.65 -40.90 -2.85
CA ASN A 28 -13.57 -39.99 -1.74
C ASN A 28 -12.28 -39.19 -1.94
N VAL A 29 -12.39 -38.08 -2.67
CA VAL A 29 -11.38 -37.03 -2.65
C VAL A 29 -11.52 -36.37 -1.29
N GLN A 30 -10.98 -37.03 -0.25
CA GLN A 30 -10.67 -36.35 0.99
C GLN A 30 -9.61 -35.32 0.62
N ALA A 31 -10.05 -34.09 0.38
CA ALA A 31 -9.15 -32.95 0.41
C ALA A 31 -8.44 -33.04 1.77
N ARG A 32 -7.13 -33.30 1.76
CA ARG A 32 -6.34 -33.28 2.99
C ARG A 32 -6.52 -31.89 3.57
N GLU A 33 -7.25 -31.77 4.67
CA GLU A 33 -7.40 -30.51 5.37
C GLU A 33 -5.97 -30.03 5.66
N LYS A 34 -5.55 -28.95 4.99
CA LYS A 34 -4.31 -28.28 5.35
C LYS A 34 -4.54 -27.87 6.80
N PRO A 35 -3.72 -28.34 7.76
CA PRO A 35 -3.91 -27.98 9.14
C PRO A 35 -4.05 -26.47 9.19
N ILE A 36 -5.20 -26.00 9.70
CA ILE A 36 -5.36 -24.58 10.00
C ILE A 36 -4.34 -24.35 11.10
N LYS A 37 -3.15 -23.90 10.71
CA LYS A 37 -2.20 -23.38 11.68
C LYS A 37 -3.01 -22.35 12.47
N PRO A 38 -3.04 -22.44 13.82
CA PRO A 38 -3.60 -21.36 14.61
C PRO A 38 -3.07 -20.05 14.05
N PRO A 39 -3.88 -18.99 13.91
CA PRO A 39 -3.34 -17.69 13.55
C PRO A 39 -2.14 -17.47 14.46
N LEU A 40 -0.96 -17.25 13.86
CA LEU A 40 0.26 -17.00 14.62
C LEU A 40 -0.11 -15.94 15.66
N SER A 41 0.00 -16.29 16.93
CA SER A 41 -0.20 -15.30 17.98
C SER A 41 0.88 -14.24 17.74
N HIS A 42 0.49 -13.03 17.34
CA HIS A 42 1.43 -11.94 17.07
C HIS A 42 2.05 -11.40 18.38
N SER A 43 1.96 -12.16 19.47
CA SER A 43 2.39 -11.83 20.82
C SER A 43 3.86 -12.14 21.10
N GLU A 44 4.58 -12.78 20.17
CA GLU A 44 6.02 -12.93 20.30
C GLU A 44 6.70 -11.61 19.90
N SER A 45 7.50 -11.05 20.82
CA SER A 45 8.37 -9.92 20.51
C SER A 45 9.30 -10.31 19.38
N ARG A 46 9.25 -9.58 18.26
CA ARG A 46 10.15 -9.85 17.13
C ARG A 46 11.43 -9.04 17.28
N GLU A 47 12.48 -9.48 16.62
CA GLU A 47 13.74 -8.72 16.53
C GLU A 47 13.50 -7.28 16.06
N GLN A 48 12.58 -7.06 15.11
CA GLN A 48 12.25 -5.73 14.57
C GLN A 48 11.64 -4.78 15.61
N ASP A 49 11.01 -5.30 16.65
CA ASP A 49 10.37 -4.48 17.69
C ASP A 49 11.43 -3.86 18.64
N SER A 50 12.64 -4.40 18.66
CA SER A 50 13.76 -3.87 19.45
C SER A 50 14.55 -2.76 18.75
N ARG A 51 14.30 -2.54 17.44
CA ARG A 51 15.04 -1.56 16.64
C ARG A 51 14.51 -0.15 16.83
N THR A 52 15.43 0.79 16.94
CA THR A 52 15.15 2.22 17.05
C THR A 52 15.57 2.93 15.77
N PHE A 53 14.76 3.89 15.35
CA PHE A 53 15.02 4.72 14.18
C PHE A 53 15.05 6.19 14.59
N VAL A 54 15.90 6.96 13.91
CA VAL A 54 16.10 8.38 14.20
C VAL A 54 15.88 9.17 12.92
N PRO A 55 14.85 10.02 12.83
CA PRO A 55 14.73 10.94 11.72
C PRO A 55 15.86 11.95 11.75
N VAL A 56 16.45 12.18 10.59
CA VAL A 56 17.48 13.19 10.39
C VAL A 56 16.96 14.20 9.39
N GLU A 57 17.10 15.50 9.69
CA GLU A 57 16.73 16.53 8.73
C GLU A 57 17.58 16.37 7.47
N SER A 58 16.92 16.10 6.34
CA SER A 58 17.59 15.85 5.06
C SER A 58 17.70 17.17 4.29
N PRO A 59 18.91 17.73 4.09
CA PRO A 59 19.07 19.04 3.46
C PRO A 59 18.64 19.02 1.99
N LEU A 60 18.13 20.16 1.50
CA LEU A 60 17.72 20.34 0.11
C LEU A 60 18.43 21.54 -0.52
N ALA A 61 19.50 21.26 -1.27
CA ALA A 61 20.28 22.27 -1.97
C ALA A 61 19.46 22.99 -3.07
N PRO A 62 19.72 24.28 -3.34
CA PRO A 62 19.09 24.99 -4.45
C PRO A 62 19.50 24.37 -5.78
N LEU A 63 18.64 24.49 -6.80
CA LEU A 63 18.92 24.04 -8.15
C LEU A 63 19.24 25.25 -9.04
N PRO A 64 20.46 25.38 -9.58
CA PRO A 64 20.83 26.53 -10.41
C PRO A 64 19.88 26.73 -11.59
N GLY A 65 19.43 27.97 -11.80
CA GLY A 65 18.54 28.33 -12.91
C GLY A 65 17.06 27.96 -12.71
N LEU A 66 16.69 27.30 -11.60
CA LEU A 66 15.30 26.98 -11.26
C LEU A 66 14.99 27.54 -9.86
N PRO A 67 14.49 28.78 -9.75
CA PRO A 67 14.11 29.34 -8.46
C PRO A 67 12.95 28.55 -7.86
N SER A 68 12.96 28.39 -6.54
CA SER A 68 11.93 27.66 -5.79
C SER A 68 11.97 28.03 -4.32
N GLU A 69 10.81 27.95 -3.68
CA GLU A 69 10.72 27.89 -2.22
C GLU A 69 10.93 26.44 -1.78
N ARG A 70 11.68 26.25 -0.69
CA ARG A 70 12.11 24.93 -0.21
C ARG A 70 11.92 24.84 1.29
N TRP A 71 11.34 23.74 1.75
CA TRP A 71 11.20 23.44 3.17
C TRP A 71 11.74 22.05 3.44
N THR A 72 12.50 21.95 4.53
CA THR A 72 13.01 20.70 5.08
C THR A 72 12.67 20.65 6.56
N GLY A 73 12.70 19.45 7.13
CA GLY A 73 12.55 19.30 8.57
C GLY A 73 12.22 17.88 8.99
N ILE A 74 11.80 17.76 10.24
CA ILE A 74 11.28 16.53 10.83
C ILE A 74 9.85 16.81 11.27
N TYR A 75 8.93 15.95 10.84
CA TYR A 75 7.53 16.01 11.25
C TYR A 75 7.05 14.63 11.65
N GLN A 76 6.46 14.52 12.84
CA GLN A 76 5.94 13.26 13.41
C GLN A 76 6.92 12.06 13.26
N GLY A 77 8.20 12.29 13.54
CA GLY A 77 9.21 11.23 13.51
C GLY A 77 9.73 10.87 12.11
N SER A 78 9.41 11.64 11.06
CA SER A 78 9.91 11.43 9.69
C SER A 78 10.58 12.68 9.15
N SER A 79 11.65 12.50 8.38
CA SER A 79 12.28 13.58 7.61
C SER A 79 11.39 13.97 6.45
N TYR A 80 11.30 15.25 6.08
CA TYR A 80 10.56 15.69 4.90
C TYR A 80 11.34 16.72 4.07
N GLN A 81 10.99 16.76 2.78
CA GLN A 81 11.39 17.78 1.82
C GLN A 81 10.18 18.22 1.01
N ILE A 82 10.00 19.51 0.83
CA ILE A 82 8.96 20.13 0.00
C ILE A 82 9.63 21.21 -0.85
N GLU A 83 9.24 21.29 -2.12
CA GLU A 83 9.70 22.34 -3.01
C GLU A 83 8.58 22.81 -3.95
N VAL A 84 8.43 24.13 -4.04
CA VAL A 84 7.39 24.79 -4.82
C VAL A 84 8.04 25.80 -5.77
N PRO A 85 7.85 25.69 -7.09
CA PRO A 85 8.36 26.66 -8.05
C PRO A 85 7.44 27.91 -8.08
N PRO A 86 7.95 29.10 -8.45
CA PRO A 86 7.14 30.33 -8.49
C PRO A 86 6.02 30.30 -9.53
N ASN A 87 6.15 29.47 -10.57
CA ASN A 87 5.14 29.23 -11.61
C ASN A 87 4.29 27.98 -11.29
N TRP A 88 3.99 27.73 -10.01
CA TRP A 88 3.24 26.54 -9.60
C TRP A 88 1.90 26.43 -10.34
N ASN A 89 1.71 25.31 -11.03
CA ASN A 89 0.54 25.01 -11.85
C ASN A 89 -0.65 24.43 -11.05
N GLY A 90 -0.56 24.45 -9.71
CA GLY A 90 -1.56 23.91 -8.80
C GLY A 90 -1.48 22.40 -8.57
N MET A 91 -0.55 21.70 -9.21
CA MET A 91 -0.40 20.24 -9.08
C MET A 91 0.76 19.87 -8.16
N LEU A 92 0.52 18.86 -7.31
CA LEU A 92 1.51 18.31 -6.39
C LEU A 92 1.90 16.90 -6.80
N VAL A 93 3.21 16.63 -6.87
CA VAL A 93 3.76 15.28 -6.97
C VAL A 93 4.24 14.82 -5.60
N MET A 94 3.62 13.78 -5.06
CA MET A 94 4.12 13.09 -3.87
C MET A 94 5.13 12.01 -4.30
N TYR A 95 6.39 12.19 -3.96
CA TYR A 95 7.46 11.27 -4.31
C TYR A 95 7.74 10.30 -3.16
N GLY A 96 7.49 9.01 -3.41
CA GLY A 96 7.90 7.92 -2.53
C GLY A 96 9.23 7.33 -2.99
N HIS A 97 10.21 7.27 -2.10
CA HIS A 97 11.47 6.61 -2.38
C HIS A 97 11.38 5.08 -2.16
N GLY A 98 12.25 4.31 -2.80
CA GLY A 98 12.37 2.86 -2.56
C GLY A 98 13.05 2.51 -1.23
N TYR A 99 13.56 1.29 -1.15
CA TYR A 99 14.32 0.79 0.01
C TYR A 99 15.52 1.69 0.37
N ARG A 100 15.75 1.90 1.68
CA ARG A 100 16.79 2.81 2.22
C ARG A 100 17.88 2.11 3.04
N GLY A 101 17.93 0.79 3.03
CA GLY A 101 18.94 0.03 3.77
C GLY A 101 18.53 -0.31 5.20
N THR A 102 19.55 -0.69 5.96
CA THR A 102 19.44 -1.26 7.32
C THR A 102 19.94 -0.31 8.41
N GLY A 103 20.18 0.96 8.08
CA GLY A 103 20.61 1.97 9.06
C GLY A 103 19.46 2.46 9.94
N PRO A 104 19.74 3.03 11.13
CA PRO A 104 18.72 3.64 11.97
C PRO A 104 18.26 5.02 11.46
N GLU A 105 19.04 5.72 10.63
CA GLU A 105 18.72 7.07 10.16
C GLU A 105 17.62 7.09 9.10
N LEU A 106 16.53 7.81 9.37
CA LEU A 106 15.44 8.01 8.42
C LEU A 106 15.72 9.28 7.62
N THR A 107 16.01 9.09 6.33
CA THR A 107 16.40 10.17 5.42
C THR A 107 15.53 10.16 4.16
N VAL A 108 15.30 11.34 3.61
CA VAL A 108 14.57 11.55 2.34
C VAL A 108 15.48 12.25 1.33
N GLY A 109 15.20 12.07 0.05
CA GLY A 109 15.90 12.77 -1.02
C GLY A 109 14.93 13.18 -2.12
N PRO A 110 15.35 14.14 -2.97
CA PRO A 110 14.50 14.64 -4.04
C PRO A 110 14.23 13.57 -5.10
N PRO A 111 13.14 13.71 -5.88
CA PRO A 111 12.91 12.87 -7.06
C PRO A 111 14.03 13.07 -8.08
N ALA A 112 14.44 12.00 -8.76
CA ALA A 112 15.44 12.08 -9.83
C ALA A 112 15.01 13.03 -10.98
N ILE A 113 13.70 13.18 -11.17
CA ILE A 113 13.09 14.09 -12.16
C ILE A 113 12.82 15.50 -11.62
N ARG A 114 13.37 15.88 -10.45
CA ARG A 114 13.20 17.20 -9.82
C ARG A 114 13.33 18.39 -10.81
N PRO A 115 14.36 18.48 -11.67
CA PRO A 115 14.48 19.61 -12.60
C PRO A 115 13.27 19.72 -13.54
N TRP A 116 12.81 18.58 -14.07
CA TRP A 116 11.68 18.54 -14.99
C TRP A 116 10.38 18.94 -14.29
N LEU A 117 10.15 18.46 -13.06
CA LEU A 117 8.97 18.85 -12.28
C LEU A 117 8.89 20.36 -12.09
N LEU A 118 9.99 21.00 -11.65
CA LEU A 118 10.03 22.44 -11.45
C LEU A 118 9.85 23.22 -12.76
N GLN A 119 10.48 22.77 -13.86
CA GLN A 119 10.33 23.41 -15.17
C GLN A 119 8.89 23.37 -15.68
N GLN A 120 8.16 22.29 -15.41
CA GLN A 120 6.75 22.15 -15.79
C GLN A 120 5.77 22.76 -14.76
N GLY A 121 6.30 23.42 -13.72
CA GLY A 121 5.50 24.10 -12.71
C GLY A 121 4.87 23.18 -11.66
N TYR A 122 5.33 21.95 -11.49
CA TYR A 122 4.85 21.06 -10.42
C TYR A 122 5.56 21.40 -9.10
N ALA A 123 4.78 21.48 -8.01
CA ALA A 123 5.32 21.32 -6.67
C ALA A 123 5.60 19.84 -6.41
N TRP A 124 6.55 19.53 -5.54
CA TRP A 124 6.78 18.17 -5.07
C TRP A 124 7.04 18.11 -3.57
N ALA A 125 6.70 16.97 -2.99
CA ALA A 125 6.96 16.65 -1.59
C ALA A 125 7.43 15.20 -1.46
N ALA A 126 8.25 14.93 -0.46
CA ALA A 126 8.71 13.59 -0.11
C ALA A 126 8.94 13.51 1.40
N SER A 127 8.78 12.32 1.96
CA SER A 127 9.18 12.02 3.34
C SER A 127 10.06 10.78 3.40
N SER A 128 10.75 10.60 4.53
CA SER A 128 11.30 9.29 4.89
C SER A 128 10.14 8.34 5.25
N TYR A 129 10.44 7.04 5.31
CA TYR A 129 9.61 6.13 6.09
C TYR A 129 9.69 6.46 7.58
N SER A 130 8.76 5.92 8.36
CA SER A 130 8.82 5.92 9.83
C SER A 130 9.81 4.90 10.39
N LYS A 131 10.23 3.93 9.56
CA LYS A 131 11.19 2.85 9.86
C LYS A 131 11.97 2.46 8.61
N ASN A 132 13.23 2.08 8.75
CA ASN A 132 14.01 1.47 7.67
C ASN A 132 13.80 -0.05 7.65
N TYR A 133 14.67 -0.80 6.94
CA TYR A 133 14.47 -2.21 6.65
C TYR A 133 13.13 -2.46 5.92
N TYR A 134 12.47 -3.56 6.24
CA TYR A 134 11.10 -3.88 5.87
C TYR A 134 10.20 -3.80 7.12
N ASP A 135 10.52 -2.88 8.04
CA ASP A 135 9.91 -2.83 9.38
C ASP A 135 8.67 -1.91 9.44
N VAL A 136 8.38 -1.19 8.36
CA VAL A 136 7.15 -0.38 8.18
C VAL A 136 5.92 -1.30 8.23
N ARG A 137 4.84 -0.87 8.90
CA ARG A 137 3.59 -1.62 9.12
C ARG A 137 2.38 -0.78 8.77
#